data_AF-A0A518AQ11-F1
#
_entry.id   AF-A0A518AQ11-F1
#
_cell.length_a   1.000
_cell.length_b   1.000
_cell.length_c   1.000
_cell.angle_alpha   90.00
_cell.angle_beta   90.00
_cell.angle_gamma   90.00
#
_symmetry.space_group_name_H-M   'P 1'
#
loop_
_entity.id
_entity.type
_entity.pdbx_description
1 polymer ?
#
loop_
_entity_poly.entity_id
_entity_poly.type
_entity_poly.pdbx_seq_one_letter_code
_entity_poly.pdbx_strand_id
1 'polypeptide(L)'
;MGFDPSKYALPLFMAMLAVIVLAASGCDGPASQAASQPPTFTGERPLRVLCTTSQVADAVRHIAGPAAEVSELMGPGVDPHLFRPRPSHVLKLEQADIVFYSGLHLEGRIVETLKQLSERKPVIAVTDRLVSTHDPRLLSPPEFEGMHDPHVWHDVSLWADCVAYAAEKLAEFDPARAEIYQANADEYVGQLRIVDQLVRDQLLAIPDSKRVLVTAHDAFGYFSKAYDIETIGLKGISTDDQADFAHLDEVRRLLVDREVPAVFVESSTSPRLVQKLIEECASAGHEVHVGKELYSDAMGPKGSGADEYIGMIQANVQSIIAGLTGENNRHGE
;
A
#
# COMPACT_ATOMS: atom_id res chain seq x y z
N MET A 1 55.35 51.51 -81.17
CA MET A 1 56.31 50.45 -80.79
C MET A 1 56.21 50.29 -79.28
N GLY A 2 55.80 49.20 -78.64
CA GLY A 2 55.27 47.87 -78.97
C GLY A 2 54.81 47.25 -77.61
N PHE A 3 53.61 46.67 -77.52
CA PHE A 3 53.33 45.21 -77.42
C PHE A 3 54.01 44.53 -76.20
N ASP A 4 53.32 44.26 -75.07
CA ASP A 4 52.38 43.13 -74.73
C ASP A 4 53.14 41.79 -74.55
N PRO A 5 52.68 40.71 -73.87
CA PRO A 5 51.49 40.48 -73.03
C PRO A 5 51.77 39.69 -71.72
N SER A 6 50.69 39.43 -70.99
CA SER A 6 50.46 38.20 -70.22
C SER A 6 51.25 36.98 -70.72
N LYS A 7 51.97 36.34 -69.79
CA LYS A 7 52.46 34.95 -69.77
C LYS A 7 53.39 34.94 -68.55
N TYR A 8 53.10 34.30 -67.42
CA TYR A 8 52.86 32.88 -67.27
C TYR A 8 52.14 32.58 -65.93
N ALA A 9 51.09 31.76 -66.04
CA ALA A 9 50.66 30.72 -65.10
C ALA A 9 50.28 31.06 -63.63
N LEU A 10 48.98 30.92 -63.33
CA LEU A 10 48.54 30.09 -62.18
C LEU A 10 48.81 28.60 -62.56
N PRO A 11 49.07 27.62 -61.64
CA PRO A 11 48.16 27.32 -60.53
C PRO A 11 48.78 26.69 -59.24
N LEU A 12 47.94 26.61 -58.18
CA LEU A 12 47.81 25.52 -57.16
C LEU A 12 49.06 24.97 -56.41
N PHE A 13 49.14 25.17 -55.07
CA PHE A 13 49.17 24.08 -54.06
C PHE A 13 49.29 24.60 -52.60
N MET A 14 48.41 24.06 -51.74
CA MET A 14 48.49 23.83 -50.28
C MET A 14 49.44 24.64 -49.37
N ALA A 15 48.88 25.26 -48.31
CA ALA A 15 48.99 24.80 -46.91
C ALA A 15 48.86 25.95 -45.89
N MET A 16 47.71 25.97 -45.20
CA MET A 16 47.56 26.05 -43.74
C MET A 16 48.48 27.00 -42.93
N LEU A 17 47.92 28.07 -42.37
CA LEU A 17 48.05 28.33 -40.93
C LEU A 17 46.92 29.24 -40.40
N ALA A 18 46.33 28.77 -39.31
CA ALA A 18 45.24 29.37 -38.57
C ALA A 18 45.64 30.70 -37.91
N VAL A 19 44.73 31.67 -37.94
CA VAL A 19 44.65 32.73 -36.94
C VAL A 19 43.23 32.74 -36.39
N ILE A 20 43.13 32.33 -35.13
CA ILE A 20 41.92 32.32 -34.32
C ILE A 20 41.47 33.78 -34.11
N VAL A 21 40.28 34.10 -34.60
CA VAL A 21 39.58 35.35 -34.30
C VAL A 21 38.88 35.16 -32.95
N LEU A 22 39.41 35.78 -31.90
CA LEU A 22 38.65 35.99 -30.66
C LEU A 22 37.59 37.06 -30.93
N ALA A 23 36.33 36.65 -31.07
CA ALA A 23 35.18 37.52 -30.98
C ALA A 23 34.49 37.26 -29.64
N ALA A 24 34.61 38.21 -28.71
CA ALA A 24 33.73 38.33 -27.56
C ALA A 24 32.37 38.87 -28.03
N SER A 25 31.27 38.25 -27.60
CA SER A 25 29.95 38.83 -27.28
C SER A 25 28.92 37.71 -27.15
N GLY A 26 28.30 37.54 -25.97
CA GLY A 26 27.11 36.69 -25.89
C GLY A 26 26.65 36.25 -24.50
N CYS A 27 26.16 37.19 -23.71
CA CYS A 27 25.15 37.05 -22.64
C CYS A 27 25.33 35.95 -21.57
N ASP A 28 25.81 36.37 -20.40
CA ASP A 28 25.41 35.83 -19.10
C ASP A 28 23.89 35.96 -18.93
N GLY A 29 23.17 34.85 -19.06
CA GLY A 29 21.88 34.65 -18.41
C GLY A 29 22.10 33.72 -17.22
N PRO A 30 21.44 33.93 -16.06
CA PRO A 30 21.46 32.90 -15.04
C PRO A 30 20.87 31.64 -15.68
N ALA A 31 21.67 30.58 -15.77
CA ALA A 31 21.16 29.26 -16.05
C ALA A 31 20.13 28.96 -14.96
N SER A 32 18.85 29.23 -15.27
CA SER A 32 17.75 28.61 -14.57
C SER A 32 18.06 27.13 -14.65
N GLN A 33 18.42 26.54 -13.52
CA GLN A 33 18.32 25.10 -13.35
C GLN A 33 16.86 24.80 -13.66
N ALA A 34 16.58 24.44 -14.92
CA ALA A 34 15.32 23.86 -15.29
C ALA A 34 15.23 22.64 -14.40
N ALA A 35 14.39 22.72 -13.36
CA ALA A 35 14.07 21.58 -12.53
C ALA A 35 13.76 20.45 -13.50
N SER A 36 14.55 19.37 -13.44
CA SER A 36 14.32 18.20 -14.27
C SER A 36 12.87 17.79 -14.06
N GLN A 37 12.04 17.96 -15.09
CA GLN A 37 10.64 17.56 -15.05
C GLN A 37 10.60 16.09 -14.62
N PRO A 38 9.69 15.71 -13.71
CA PRO A 38 9.55 14.32 -13.32
C PRO A 38 9.36 13.45 -14.57
N PRO A 39 9.87 12.21 -14.57
CA PRO A 39 9.72 11.31 -15.70
C PRO A 39 8.23 11.12 -16.00
N THR A 40 7.84 11.15 -17.28
CA THR A 40 6.47 10.92 -17.73
C THR A 40 6.43 9.75 -18.70
N PHE A 41 5.36 8.97 -18.63
CA PHE A 41 5.09 7.89 -19.56
C PHE A 41 4.57 8.45 -20.89
N THR A 42 5.17 8.01 -21.99
CA THR A 42 4.84 8.46 -23.36
C THR A 42 4.51 7.29 -24.31
N GLY A 43 4.27 6.10 -23.74
CA GLY A 43 4.05 4.88 -24.51
C GLY A 43 2.61 4.72 -25.03
N GLU A 44 2.47 4.17 -26.24
CA GLU A 44 1.17 3.82 -26.83
C GLU A 44 0.61 2.50 -26.27
N ARG A 45 1.46 1.64 -25.69
CA ARG A 45 1.04 0.41 -24.99
C ARG A 45 0.40 0.73 -23.64
N PRO A 46 -0.39 -0.20 -23.06
CA PRO A 46 -0.81 -0.10 -21.67
C PRO A 46 0.39 0.13 -20.73
N LEU A 47 0.19 1.02 -19.77
CA LEU A 47 1.15 1.29 -18.70
C LEU A 47 1.29 0.03 -17.83
N ARG A 48 2.50 -0.41 -17.53
CA ARG A 48 2.71 -1.59 -16.65
C ARG A 48 2.93 -1.10 -15.23
N VAL A 49 1.95 -1.35 -14.37
CA VAL A 49 1.98 -0.97 -12.97
C VAL A 49 2.19 -2.22 -12.11
N LEU A 50 3.13 -2.15 -11.18
CA LEU A 50 3.33 -3.21 -10.20
C LEU A 50 3.02 -2.68 -8.81
N CYS A 51 2.18 -3.40 -8.09
CA CYS A 51 1.82 -3.11 -6.71
C CYS A 51 2.44 -4.15 -5.78
N THR A 52 2.79 -3.77 -4.55
CA THR A 52 3.32 -4.72 -3.57
C THR A 52 2.24 -5.65 -3.05
N THR A 53 1.21 -5.09 -2.40
CA THR A 53 0.09 -5.82 -1.78
C THR A 53 -1.14 -5.87 -2.67
N SER A 54 -2.02 -6.82 -2.39
CA SER A 54 -3.31 -6.99 -3.07
C SER A 54 -4.23 -5.76 -2.94
N GLN A 55 -4.22 -5.08 -1.80
CA GLN A 55 -5.06 -3.93 -1.48
C GLN A 55 -4.62 -2.72 -2.31
N VAL A 56 -3.31 -2.46 -2.40
CA VAL A 56 -2.75 -1.43 -3.29
C VAL A 56 -3.05 -1.78 -4.74
N ALA A 57 -2.92 -3.05 -5.13
CA ALA A 57 -3.20 -3.49 -6.49
C ALA A 57 -4.68 -3.29 -6.87
N ASP A 58 -5.61 -3.59 -5.96
CA ASP A 58 -7.05 -3.39 -6.16
C ASP A 58 -7.39 -1.91 -6.34
N ALA A 59 -6.87 -1.05 -5.46
CA ALA A 59 -7.05 0.39 -5.57
C ALA A 59 -6.55 0.92 -6.93
N VAL A 60 -5.32 0.53 -7.31
CA VAL A 60 -4.73 0.98 -8.58
C VAL A 60 -5.45 0.39 -9.79
N ARG A 61 -6.03 -0.81 -9.72
CA ARG A 61 -6.90 -1.36 -10.78
C ARG A 61 -8.16 -0.52 -10.98
N HIS A 62 -8.82 -0.12 -9.89
CA HIS A 62 -10.00 0.75 -9.96
C HIS A 62 -9.66 2.11 -10.57
N ILE A 63 -8.54 2.73 -10.16
CA ILE A 63 -8.08 4.00 -10.72
C ILE A 63 -7.72 3.85 -12.21
N ALA A 64 -6.86 2.88 -12.54
CA ALA A 64 -6.28 2.81 -13.87
C ALA A 64 -7.25 2.25 -14.92
N GLY A 65 -8.18 1.39 -14.53
CA GLY A 65 -9.09 0.71 -15.44
C GLY A 65 -8.33 0.03 -16.59
N PRO A 66 -8.83 0.10 -17.85
CA PRO A 66 -8.17 -0.53 -18.99
C PRO A 66 -6.92 0.21 -19.51
N ALA A 67 -6.57 1.38 -18.93
CA ALA A 67 -5.42 2.17 -19.36
C ALA A 67 -4.07 1.60 -18.89
N ALA A 68 -4.08 0.70 -17.88
CA ALA A 68 -2.88 0.08 -17.36
C ALA A 68 -3.05 -1.43 -17.11
N GLU A 69 -1.96 -2.16 -17.27
CA GLU A 69 -1.81 -3.53 -16.80
C GLU A 69 -1.28 -3.49 -15.36
N VAL A 70 -2.17 -3.78 -14.39
CA VAL A 70 -1.83 -3.77 -12.96
C VAL A 70 -1.57 -5.20 -12.46
N SER A 71 -0.37 -5.42 -11.94
CA SER A 71 0.04 -6.70 -11.34
C SER A 71 0.44 -6.51 -9.87
N GLU A 72 0.45 -7.59 -9.10
CA GLU A 72 0.83 -7.57 -7.68
C GLU A 72 1.99 -8.53 -7.38
N LEU A 73 2.78 -8.23 -6.36
CA LEU A 73 3.85 -9.10 -5.86
C LEU A 73 3.34 -10.09 -4.81
N MET A 74 2.47 -9.61 -3.92
CA MET A 74 1.96 -10.34 -2.76
C MET A 74 0.46 -10.52 -2.95
N GLY A 75 0.10 -11.72 -3.40
CA GLY A 75 -1.29 -12.12 -3.58
C GLY A 75 -1.90 -12.70 -2.30
N PRO A 76 -3.03 -13.43 -2.43
CA PRO A 76 -3.77 -13.97 -1.30
C PRO A 76 -2.92 -14.80 -0.33
N GLY A 77 -3.08 -14.54 0.97
CA GLY A 77 -2.39 -15.23 2.06
C GLY A 77 -0.89 -14.92 2.20
N VAL A 78 -0.35 -13.94 1.47
CA VAL A 78 1.07 -13.56 1.57
C VAL A 78 1.24 -12.43 2.59
N ASP A 79 2.02 -12.72 3.64
CA ASP A 79 2.45 -11.75 4.65
C ASP A 79 3.49 -10.75 4.08
N PRO A 80 3.21 -9.43 4.08
CA PRO A 80 4.11 -8.42 3.54
C PRO A 80 5.29 -8.07 4.45
N HIS A 81 5.13 -8.19 5.77
CA HIS A 81 6.19 -7.93 6.75
C HIS A 81 7.35 -8.92 6.58
N LEU A 82 7.00 -10.19 6.30
CA LEU A 82 7.97 -11.28 6.17
C LEU A 82 8.40 -11.58 4.73
N PHE A 83 7.78 -10.93 3.74
CA PHE A 83 7.99 -11.22 2.32
C PHE A 83 9.46 -11.09 1.90
N ARG A 84 9.95 -12.09 1.18
CA ARG A 84 11.30 -12.09 0.57
C ARG A 84 11.19 -12.25 -0.94
N PRO A 85 11.70 -11.30 -1.73
CA PRO A 85 11.56 -11.32 -3.18
C PRO A 85 12.46 -12.41 -3.74
N ARG A 86 11.90 -13.21 -4.65
CA ARG A 86 12.65 -14.17 -5.47
C ARG A 86 13.18 -13.43 -6.70
N PRO A 87 14.16 -13.97 -7.44
CA PRO A 87 14.66 -13.33 -8.66
C PRO A 87 13.56 -12.94 -9.66
N SER A 88 12.51 -13.76 -9.80
CA SER A 88 11.34 -13.44 -10.63
C SER A 88 10.56 -12.20 -10.16
N HIS A 89 10.52 -11.92 -8.86
CA HIS A 89 9.89 -10.71 -8.30
C HIS A 89 10.73 -9.46 -8.60
N VAL A 90 12.05 -9.57 -8.48
CA VAL A 90 12.98 -8.48 -8.84
C VAL A 90 12.85 -8.15 -10.33
N LEU A 91 12.74 -9.16 -11.20
CA LEU A 91 12.49 -8.94 -12.62
C LEU A 91 11.17 -8.21 -12.88
N LYS A 92 10.08 -8.53 -12.16
CA LYS A 92 8.81 -7.79 -12.27
C LYS A 92 8.97 -6.32 -11.87
N LEU A 93 9.64 -6.05 -10.75
CA LEU A 93 9.95 -4.69 -10.27
C LEU A 93 10.76 -3.89 -11.31
N GLU A 94 11.77 -4.52 -11.91
CA GLU A 94 12.60 -3.90 -12.96
C GLU A 94 11.84 -3.69 -14.27
N GLN A 95 10.84 -4.53 -14.60
CA GLN A 95 10.04 -4.41 -15.81
C GLN A 95 8.86 -3.43 -15.70
N ALA A 96 8.37 -3.15 -14.49
CA ALA A 96 7.31 -2.19 -14.26
C ALA A 96 7.74 -0.77 -14.69
N ASP A 97 6.80 0.01 -15.20
CA ASP A 97 7.05 1.41 -15.54
C ASP A 97 6.94 2.30 -14.29
N ILE A 98 6.00 1.96 -13.40
CA ILE A 98 5.78 2.57 -12.09
C ILE A 98 5.45 1.48 -11.06
N VAL A 99 5.91 1.68 -9.82
CA VAL A 99 5.63 0.79 -8.69
C VAL A 99 4.84 1.55 -7.64
N PHE A 100 3.75 0.94 -7.14
CA PHE A 100 3.05 1.40 -5.94
C PHE A 100 3.28 0.42 -4.80
N TYR A 101 3.48 0.94 -3.61
CA TYR A 101 3.58 0.15 -2.39
C TYR A 101 2.82 0.81 -1.26
N SER A 102 2.64 0.09 -0.14
CA SER A 102 1.83 0.58 0.98
C SER A 102 2.53 1.75 1.64
N GLY A 103 3.78 1.58 2.05
CA GLY A 103 4.52 2.56 2.83
C GLY A 103 4.49 2.23 4.32
N LEU A 104 4.84 3.21 5.16
CA LEU A 104 4.84 3.08 6.63
C LEU A 104 5.63 1.85 7.16
N HIS A 105 6.67 1.43 6.43
CA HIS A 105 7.49 0.24 6.73
C HIS A 105 6.78 -1.12 6.65
N LEU A 106 5.57 -1.22 6.07
CA LEU A 106 4.88 -2.49 5.90
C LEU A 106 5.75 -3.55 5.21
N GLU A 107 6.32 -3.20 4.06
CA GLU A 107 7.15 -4.10 3.26
C GLU A 107 8.58 -4.22 3.81
N GLY A 108 8.71 -4.40 5.13
CA GLY A 108 9.94 -4.19 5.91
C GLY A 108 11.20 -4.85 5.34
N ARG A 109 11.07 -6.03 4.72
CA ARG A 109 12.20 -6.77 4.14
C ARG A 109 12.58 -6.38 2.71
N ILE A 110 11.79 -5.55 2.03
CA ILE A 110 12.07 -5.07 0.66
C ILE A 110 12.15 -3.56 0.55
N VAL A 111 11.98 -2.80 1.63
CA VAL A 111 12.10 -1.32 1.63
C VAL A 111 13.38 -0.85 0.95
N GLU A 112 14.53 -1.47 1.25
CA GLU A 112 15.81 -1.08 0.63
C GLU A 112 15.84 -1.37 -0.89
N THR A 113 15.20 -2.47 -1.33
CA THR A 113 15.05 -2.76 -2.76
C THR A 113 14.18 -1.72 -3.46
N LEU A 114 13.07 -1.32 -2.83
CA LEU A 114 12.18 -0.27 -3.34
C LEU A 114 12.88 1.09 -3.40
N LYS A 115 13.68 1.41 -2.37
CA LYS A 115 14.50 2.64 -2.33
C LYS A 115 15.51 2.69 -3.47
N GLN A 116 16.28 1.63 -3.69
CA GLN A 116 17.23 1.55 -4.81
C GLN A 116 16.55 1.61 -6.17
N LEU A 117 15.32 1.08 -6.29
CA LEU A 117 14.53 1.17 -7.50
C LEU A 117 14.04 2.61 -7.75
N SER A 118 13.69 3.34 -6.69
CA SER A 118 13.20 4.74 -6.75
C SER A 118 14.21 5.72 -7.35
N GLU A 119 15.51 5.41 -7.29
CA GLU A 119 16.57 6.21 -7.92
C GLU A 119 16.49 6.20 -9.46
N ARG A 120 15.74 5.24 -10.03
CA ARG A 120 15.73 4.96 -11.48
C ARG A 120 14.34 5.03 -12.12
N LYS A 121 13.27 4.91 -11.33
CA LYS A 121 11.88 4.95 -11.81
C LYS A 121 10.93 5.40 -10.69
N PRO A 122 9.70 5.81 -11.00
CA PRO A 122 8.73 6.16 -9.98
C PRO A 122 8.38 4.93 -9.12
N VAL A 123 8.59 5.08 -7.81
CA VAL A 123 8.21 4.12 -6.77
C VAL A 123 7.49 4.93 -5.70
N ILE A 124 6.19 4.69 -5.55
CA ILE A 124 5.28 5.58 -4.81
C ILE A 124 4.66 4.81 -3.64
N ALA A 125 4.81 5.33 -2.41
CA ALA A 125 4.05 4.82 -1.28
C ALA A 125 2.69 5.50 -1.25
N VAL A 126 1.60 4.72 -1.24
CA VAL A 126 0.24 5.29 -1.26
C VAL A 126 -0.08 6.07 0.02
N THR A 127 0.66 5.85 1.10
CA THR A 127 0.55 6.59 2.36
C THR A 127 1.40 7.85 2.45
N ASP A 128 2.25 8.15 1.45
CA ASP A 128 3.23 9.25 1.55
C ASP A 128 2.57 10.60 1.85
N ARG A 129 1.38 10.84 1.29
CA ARG A 129 0.61 12.05 1.58
C ARG A 129 0.34 12.18 3.07
N LEU A 130 -0.17 11.12 3.71
CA LEU A 130 -0.51 11.13 5.14
C LEU A 130 0.69 11.53 6.00
N VAL A 131 1.87 10.98 5.69
CA VAL A 131 3.11 11.30 6.41
C VAL A 131 3.53 12.75 6.15
N SER A 132 3.60 13.16 4.88
CA SER A 132 4.06 14.50 4.51
C SER A 132 3.16 15.62 5.04
N THR A 133 1.85 15.37 5.17
CA THR A 133 0.88 16.32 5.70
C THR A 133 0.68 16.19 7.21
N HIS A 134 1.38 15.28 7.88
CA HIS A 134 1.22 14.99 9.30
C HIS A 134 -0.25 14.71 9.67
N ASP A 135 -0.89 13.80 8.91
CA ASP A 135 -2.30 13.48 9.12
C ASP A 135 -2.53 13.01 10.57
N PRO A 136 -3.45 13.65 11.32
CA PRO A 136 -3.65 13.34 12.74
C PRO A 136 -4.24 11.95 13.00
N ARG A 137 -4.73 11.25 11.95
CA ARG A 137 -5.24 9.88 12.07
C ARG A 137 -4.12 8.84 12.06
N LEU A 138 -2.89 9.19 11.67
CA LEU A 138 -1.77 8.26 11.72
C LEU A 138 -1.53 7.78 13.15
N LEU A 139 -1.48 6.46 13.33
CA LEU A 139 -1.23 5.87 14.64
C LEU A 139 0.26 5.66 14.83
N SER A 140 0.79 6.20 15.92
CA SER A 140 2.16 5.98 16.35
C SER A 140 2.15 5.09 17.59
N PRO A 141 2.47 3.79 17.46
CA PRO A 141 2.56 2.90 18.60
C PRO A 141 3.64 3.39 19.58
N PRO A 142 3.37 3.42 20.91
CA PRO A 142 4.34 3.89 21.90
C PRO A 142 5.65 3.11 21.90
N GLU A 143 5.59 1.84 21.50
CA GLU A 143 6.70 0.89 21.48
C GLU A 143 7.69 1.15 20.33
N PHE A 144 7.27 1.88 19.29
CA PHE A 144 8.08 2.17 18.10
C PHE A 144 8.11 3.66 17.80
N GLU A 145 8.85 4.40 18.64
CA GLU A 145 9.01 5.85 18.51
C GLU A 145 9.54 6.23 17.11
N GLY A 146 8.79 7.08 16.39
CA GLY A 146 9.12 7.51 15.02
C GLY A 146 8.63 6.58 13.90
N MET A 147 7.91 5.49 14.23
CA MET A 147 7.19 4.68 13.26
C MET A 147 5.68 4.87 13.37
N HIS A 148 4.98 4.50 12.30
CA HIS A 148 3.53 4.50 12.23
C HIS A 148 3.03 3.07 11.98
N ASP A 149 1.86 2.77 12.52
CA ASP A 149 1.11 1.57 12.15
C ASP A 149 0.85 1.62 10.62
N PRO A 150 1.23 0.58 9.85
CA PRO A 150 1.06 0.57 8.40
C PRO A 150 -0.33 0.18 7.92
N HIS A 151 -1.21 -0.34 8.77
CA HIS A 151 -2.47 -0.99 8.36
C HIS A 151 -3.61 0.01 8.11
N VAL A 152 -3.30 1.12 7.45
CA VAL A 152 -4.23 2.24 7.19
C VAL A 152 -5.49 1.82 6.42
N TRP A 153 -5.41 0.72 5.66
CA TRP A 153 -6.53 0.22 4.86
C TRP A 153 -7.69 -0.30 5.71
N HIS A 154 -7.51 -0.48 7.02
CA HIS A 154 -8.62 -0.86 7.89
C HIS A 154 -9.48 0.33 8.35
N ASP A 155 -9.04 1.58 8.18
CA ASP A 155 -9.91 2.75 8.17
C ASP A 155 -10.25 3.06 6.70
N VAL A 156 -11.49 2.78 6.29
CA VAL A 156 -11.91 2.85 4.87
C VAL A 156 -11.90 4.30 4.38
N SER A 157 -12.27 5.23 5.27
CA SER A 157 -12.20 6.67 5.04
C SER A 157 -10.76 7.16 4.85
N LEU A 158 -9.81 6.69 5.66
CA LEU A 158 -8.38 6.99 5.50
C LEU A 158 -7.81 6.35 4.23
N TRP A 159 -8.20 5.12 3.93
CA TRP A 159 -7.76 4.43 2.71
C TRP A 159 -8.23 5.14 1.44
N ALA A 160 -9.45 5.69 1.45
CA ALA A 160 -9.96 6.48 0.34
C ALA A 160 -9.09 7.71 0.05
N ASP A 161 -8.44 8.31 1.06
CA ASP A 161 -7.46 9.39 0.86
C ASP A 161 -6.18 8.87 0.18
N CYS A 162 -5.72 7.67 0.54
CA CYS A 162 -4.60 6.99 -0.13
C CYS A 162 -4.92 6.67 -1.60
N VAL A 163 -6.15 6.24 -1.91
CA VAL A 163 -6.63 5.99 -3.28
C VAL A 163 -6.60 7.28 -4.11
N ALA A 164 -7.15 8.37 -3.57
CA ALA A 164 -7.13 9.67 -4.25
C ALA A 164 -5.69 10.11 -4.54
N TYR A 165 -4.78 9.96 -3.57
CA TYR A 165 -3.36 10.26 -3.76
C TYR A 165 -2.69 9.39 -4.83
N ALA A 166 -2.98 8.09 -4.85
CA ALA A 166 -2.44 7.18 -5.87
C ALA A 166 -2.90 7.59 -7.28
N ALA A 167 -4.14 8.06 -7.43
CA ALA A 167 -4.66 8.57 -8.71
C ALA A 167 -3.93 9.83 -9.17
N GLU A 168 -3.66 10.76 -8.26
CA GLU A 168 -2.86 11.95 -8.56
C GLU A 168 -1.44 11.55 -9.03
N LYS A 169 -0.80 10.60 -8.37
CA LYS A 169 0.53 10.11 -8.77
C LYS A 169 0.54 9.37 -10.10
N LEU A 170 -0.53 8.64 -10.40
CA LEU A 170 -0.69 8.01 -11.69
C LEU A 170 -0.90 9.05 -12.80
N ALA A 171 -1.70 10.08 -12.54
CA ALA A 171 -1.95 11.20 -13.46
C ALA A 171 -0.71 12.08 -13.69
N GLU A 172 0.11 12.32 -12.65
CA GLU A 172 1.41 12.99 -12.78
C GLU A 172 2.35 12.18 -13.69
N PHE A 173 2.35 10.86 -13.57
CA PHE A 173 3.22 9.98 -14.36
C PHE A 173 2.72 9.75 -15.79
N ASP A 174 1.41 9.63 -16.00
CA ASP A 174 0.78 9.47 -17.33
C ASP A 174 -0.28 10.55 -17.59
N PRO A 175 0.15 11.80 -17.91
CA PRO A 175 -0.76 12.93 -18.08
C PRO A 175 -1.77 12.76 -19.22
N ALA A 176 -1.47 11.93 -20.22
CA ALA A 176 -2.34 11.67 -21.35
C ALA A 176 -3.66 10.98 -20.94
N ARG A 177 -3.67 10.34 -19.76
CA ARG A 177 -4.80 9.58 -19.23
C ARG A 177 -5.29 10.11 -17.87
N ALA A 178 -4.78 11.27 -17.45
CA ALA A 178 -5.07 11.89 -16.15
C ALA A 178 -6.57 12.04 -15.85
N GLU A 179 -7.36 12.50 -16.83
CA GLU A 179 -8.81 12.70 -16.66
C GLU A 179 -9.54 11.37 -16.36
N ILE A 180 -9.11 10.26 -16.98
CA ILE A 180 -9.68 8.93 -16.74
C ILE A 180 -9.35 8.47 -15.33
N TYR A 181 -8.10 8.63 -14.89
CA TYR A 181 -7.68 8.26 -13.55
C TYR A 181 -8.43 9.02 -12.47
N GLN A 182 -8.61 10.34 -12.66
CA GLN A 182 -9.34 11.15 -11.69
C GLN A 182 -10.81 10.76 -11.64
N ALA A 183 -11.47 10.59 -12.79
CA ALA A 183 -12.89 10.21 -12.83
C ALA A 183 -13.15 8.84 -12.17
N ASN A 184 -12.30 7.85 -12.47
CA ASN A 184 -12.40 6.52 -11.86
C ASN A 184 -12.11 6.57 -10.35
N ALA A 185 -11.12 7.36 -9.93
CA ALA A 185 -10.79 7.53 -8.52
C ALA A 185 -11.94 8.19 -7.76
N ASP A 186 -12.56 9.24 -8.31
CA ASP A 186 -13.72 9.91 -7.70
C ASP A 186 -14.89 8.95 -7.50
N GLU A 187 -15.16 8.08 -8.49
CA GLU A 187 -16.18 7.03 -8.38
C GLU A 187 -15.83 6.03 -7.27
N TYR A 188 -14.62 5.47 -7.28
CA TYR A 188 -14.22 4.45 -6.31
C TYR A 188 -14.13 5.02 -4.89
N VAL A 189 -13.57 6.22 -4.71
CA VAL A 189 -13.56 6.95 -3.43
C VAL A 189 -14.99 7.16 -2.94
N GLY A 190 -15.94 7.52 -3.80
CA GLY A 190 -17.35 7.62 -3.45
C GLY A 190 -17.91 6.31 -2.89
N GLN A 191 -17.59 5.18 -3.51
CA GLN A 191 -17.98 3.84 -3.03
C GLN A 191 -17.35 3.54 -1.65
N LEU A 192 -16.06 3.85 -1.47
CA LEU A 192 -15.37 3.66 -0.21
C LEU A 192 -16.00 4.46 0.93
N ARG A 193 -16.41 5.72 0.70
CA ARG A 193 -17.10 6.52 1.73
C ARG A 193 -18.46 5.94 2.11
N ILE A 194 -19.19 5.37 1.15
CA ILE A 194 -20.44 4.66 1.44
C ILE A 194 -20.16 3.43 2.30
N VAL A 195 -19.13 2.65 1.95
CA VAL A 195 -18.72 1.47 2.72
C VAL A 195 -18.28 1.86 4.14
N ASP A 196 -17.47 2.90 4.32
CA ASP A 196 -17.06 3.40 5.64
C ASP A 196 -18.27 3.67 6.55
N GLN A 197 -19.27 4.36 6.04
CA GLN A 197 -20.49 4.66 6.79
C GLN A 197 -21.29 3.39 7.13
N LEU A 198 -21.41 2.46 6.18
CA LEU A 198 -22.09 1.18 6.43
C LEU A 198 -21.38 0.35 7.50
N VAL A 199 -20.05 0.31 7.46
CA VAL A 199 -19.24 -0.41 8.45
C VAL A 199 -19.42 0.19 9.84
N ARG A 200 -19.36 1.52 9.93
CA ARG A 200 -19.61 2.27 11.16
C ARG A 200 -20.99 1.95 11.76
N ASP A 201 -22.03 2.02 10.94
CA ASP A 201 -23.41 1.77 11.40
C ASP A 201 -23.59 0.31 11.88
N GLN A 202 -23.00 -0.65 11.18
CA GLN A 202 -23.09 -2.07 11.54
C GLN A 202 -22.34 -2.41 12.84
N LEU A 203 -21.13 -1.87 13.04
CA LEU A 203 -20.32 -2.16 14.22
C LEU A 203 -20.83 -1.44 15.48
N LEU A 204 -21.38 -0.23 15.34
CA LEU A 204 -22.02 0.48 16.45
C LEU A 204 -23.27 -0.25 16.97
N ALA A 205 -23.88 -1.15 16.18
CA ALA A 205 -24.98 -1.99 16.64
C ALA A 205 -24.54 -3.09 17.63
N ILE A 206 -23.24 -3.44 17.66
CA ILE A 206 -22.70 -4.36 18.66
C ILE A 206 -22.72 -3.64 20.03
N PRO A 207 -23.20 -4.26 21.13
CA PRO A 207 -23.12 -3.65 22.46
C PRO A 207 -21.66 -3.35 22.86
N ASP A 208 -21.40 -2.18 23.44
CA ASP A 208 -20.05 -1.71 23.82
C ASP A 208 -19.25 -2.78 24.60
N SER A 209 -19.90 -3.49 25.52
CA SER A 209 -19.25 -4.54 26.33
C SER A 209 -18.71 -5.72 25.52
N LYS A 210 -19.22 -5.93 24.29
CA LYS A 210 -18.85 -7.01 23.39
C LYS A 210 -17.90 -6.57 22.27
N ARG A 211 -17.60 -5.28 22.16
CA ARG A 211 -16.74 -4.72 21.09
C ARG A 211 -15.25 -4.95 21.40
N VAL A 212 -14.87 -6.20 21.60
CA VAL A 212 -13.47 -6.61 21.81
C VAL A 212 -13.10 -7.60 20.71
N LEU A 213 -12.18 -7.19 19.84
CA LEU A 213 -11.67 -7.96 18.72
C LEU A 213 -10.26 -8.44 19.05
N VAL A 214 -10.12 -9.75 19.29
CA VAL A 214 -8.82 -10.39 19.51
C VAL A 214 -8.36 -11.12 18.25
N THR A 215 -7.19 -10.77 17.73
CA THR A 215 -6.67 -11.23 16.43
C THR A 215 -5.24 -11.78 16.54
N ALA A 216 -4.73 -12.42 15.49
CA ALA A 216 -3.42 -13.06 15.51
C ALA A 216 -2.26 -12.06 15.64
N HIS A 217 -2.37 -10.87 15.05
CA HIS A 217 -1.44 -9.76 15.25
C HIS A 217 -2.16 -8.40 15.28
N ASP A 218 -1.44 -7.35 15.66
CA ASP A 218 -1.99 -6.01 15.86
C ASP A 218 -2.12 -5.23 14.53
N ALA A 219 -3.02 -5.71 13.66
CA ALA A 219 -3.30 -5.12 12.35
C ALA A 219 -4.49 -4.16 12.33
N PHE A 220 -5.29 -4.15 13.40
CA PHE A 220 -6.62 -3.52 13.39
C PHE A 220 -6.65 -2.20 14.18
N GLY A 221 -5.50 -1.57 14.46
CA GLY A 221 -5.43 -0.29 15.19
C GLY A 221 -6.26 0.82 14.54
N TYR A 222 -6.17 0.98 13.22
CA TYR A 222 -7.01 1.95 12.48
C TYR A 222 -8.50 1.56 12.51
N PHE A 223 -8.81 0.27 12.40
CA PHE A 223 -10.19 -0.24 12.54
C PHE A 223 -10.78 0.14 13.89
N SER A 224 -9.98 0.00 14.96
CA SER A 224 -10.37 0.34 16.32
C SER A 224 -10.76 1.80 16.43
N LYS A 225 -9.90 2.71 15.97
CA LYS A 225 -10.14 4.15 16.01
C LYS A 225 -11.30 4.57 15.12
N ALA A 226 -11.42 3.97 13.94
CA ALA A 226 -12.46 4.32 12.99
C ALA A 226 -13.85 3.88 13.46
N TYR A 227 -13.98 2.69 14.07
CA TYR A 227 -15.29 2.06 14.29
C TYR A 227 -15.62 1.71 15.74
N ASP A 228 -14.86 2.24 16.70
CA ASP A 228 -15.12 2.12 18.14
C ASP A 228 -15.21 0.65 18.61
N ILE A 229 -14.22 -0.13 18.19
CA ILE A 229 -14.01 -1.52 18.62
C ILE A 229 -12.64 -1.63 19.26
N GLU A 230 -12.55 -2.20 20.45
CA GLU A 230 -11.28 -2.45 21.10
C GLU A 230 -10.57 -3.60 20.40
N THR A 231 -9.32 -3.40 19.98
CA THR A 231 -8.55 -4.41 19.24
C THR A 231 -7.34 -4.86 20.05
N ILE A 232 -7.08 -6.16 20.02
CA ILE A 232 -5.96 -6.78 20.72
C ILE A 232 -5.31 -7.80 19.79
N GLY A 233 -4.10 -7.52 19.32
CA GLY A 233 -3.27 -8.50 18.61
C GLY A 233 -2.50 -9.41 19.57
N LEU A 234 -2.36 -10.71 19.26
CA LEU A 234 -1.51 -11.61 20.04
C LEU A 234 0.00 -11.42 19.78
N LYS A 235 0.32 -10.83 18.64
CA LYS A 235 1.64 -10.30 18.29
C LYS A 235 1.55 -8.78 18.11
N GLY A 236 2.70 -8.12 18.09
CA GLY A 236 2.81 -6.70 17.74
C GLY A 236 2.41 -6.41 16.29
N ILE A 237 2.61 -5.15 15.89
CA ILE A 237 2.25 -4.62 14.57
C ILE A 237 2.97 -5.37 13.44
N SER A 238 4.24 -5.75 13.63
CA SER A 238 4.94 -6.59 12.67
C SER A 238 4.82 -8.05 13.06
N THR A 239 4.53 -8.92 12.10
CA THR A 239 4.51 -10.37 12.33
C THR A 239 5.91 -10.97 12.55
N ASP A 240 6.98 -10.20 12.23
CA ASP A 240 8.37 -10.53 12.58
C ASP A 240 8.65 -10.36 14.08
N ASP A 241 7.81 -9.60 14.78
CA ASP A 241 7.88 -9.45 16.23
C ASP A 241 7.57 -10.78 16.91
N GLN A 242 8.32 -11.05 17.98
CA GLN A 242 8.13 -12.25 18.77
C GLN A 242 6.92 -12.09 19.68
N ALA A 243 6.11 -13.15 19.77
CA ALA A 243 5.01 -13.19 20.73
C ALA A 243 5.58 -13.17 22.15
N ASP A 244 5.08 -12.27 22.99
CA ASP A 244 5.41 -12.20 24.41
C ASP A 244 4.45 -13.10 25.20
N PHE A 245 5.01 -14.03 25.98
CA PHE A 245 4.21 -14.91 26.85
C PHE A 245 3.49 -14.13 27.96
N ALA A 246 4.04 -13.02 28.43
CA ALA A 246 3.37 -12.18 29.42
C ALA A 246 2.12 -11.53 28.81
N HIS A 247 2.25 -11.01 27.59
CA HIS A 247 1.13 -10.48 26.81
C HIS A 247 0.05 -11.55 26.56
N LEU A 248 0.44 -12.75 26.14
CA LEU A 248 -0.52 -13.84 25.92
C LEU A 248 -1.35 -14.17 27.18
N ASP A 249 -0.71 -14.16 28.35
CA ASP A 249 -1.41 -14.38 29.63
C ASP A 249 -2.32 -13.21 30.01
N GLU A 250 -1.94 -11.97 29.69
CA GLU A 250 -2.79 -10.79 29.85
C GLU A 250 -4.05 -10.89 28.98
N VAL A 251 -3.89 -11.22 27.70
CA VAL A 251 -5.03 -11.42 26.78
C VAL A 251 -5.93 -12.56 27.26
N ARG A 252 -5.36 -13.68 27.74
CA ARG A 252 -6.13 -14.78 28.34
C ARG A 252 -7.00 -14.30 29.50
N ARG A 253 -6.41 -13.54 30.44
CA ARG A 253 -7.18 -13.01 31.60
C ARG A 253 -8.28 -12.07 31.12
N LEU A 254 -7.99 -11.19 30.17
CA LEU A 254 -8.99 -10.28 29.60
C LEU A 254 -10.16 -11.04 28.96
N LEU A 255 -9.89 -12.09 28.19
CA LEU A 255 -10.92 -12.92 27.58
C LEU A 255 -11.84 -13.56 28.63
N VAL A 256 -11.25 -14.09 29.71
CA VAL A 256 -11.99 -14.69 30.83
C VAL A 256 -12.79 -13.64 31.62
N ASP A 257 -12.15 -12.55 32.03
CA ASP A 257 -12.73 -11.53 32.91
C ASP A 257 -13.88 -10.76 32.24
N ARG A 258 -13.81 -10.59 30.92
CA ARG A 258 -14.83 -9.89 30.12
C ARG A 258 -15.77 -10.83 29.39
N GLU A 259 -15.63 -12.13 29.59
CA GLU A 259 -16.42 -13.18 28.93
C GLU A 259 -16.48 -13.00 27.40
N VAL A 260 -15.34 -12.63 26.79
CA VAL A 260 -15.27 -12.39 25.34
C VAL A 260 -15.47 -13.72 24.61
N PRO A 261 -16.46 -13.83 23.70
CA PRO A 261 -16.88 -15.12 23.19
C PRO A 261 -15.97 -15.67 22.07
N ALA A 262 -15.26 -14.80 21.37
CA ALA A 262 -14.56 -15.16 20.13
C ALA A 262 -13.17 -14.56 20.03
N VAL A 263 -12.27 -15.32 19.40
CA VAL A 263 -10.98 -14.86 18.88
C VAL A 263 -10.90 -15.18 17.39
N PHE A 264 -10.09 -14.45 16.64
CA PHE A 264 -10.05 -14.53 15.19
C PHE A 264 -8.66 -14.93 14.69
N VAL A 265 -8.65 -15.84 13.72
CA VAL A 265 -7.46 -16.17 12.92
C VAL A 265 -7.43 -15.29 11.68
N GLU A 266 -6.25 -15.20 11.04
CA GLU A 266 -6.05 -14.35 9.88
C GLU A 266 -5.43 -15.11 8.70
N SER A 267 -5.76 -14.70 7.48
CA SER A 267 -5.37 -15.40 6.26
C SER A 267 -3.87 -15.39 5.94
N SER A 268 -3.10 -14.43 6.49
CA SER A 268 -1.66 -14.26 6.23
C SER A 268 -0.78 -14.77 7.37
N THR A 269 -1.34 -15.22 8.49
CA THR A 269 -0.57 -15.60 9.68
C THR A 269 -0.84 -17.06 10.12
N SER A 270 0.01 -17.58 11.01
CA SER A 270 -0.13 -18.95 11.53
C SER A 270 -1.19 -19.01 12.63
N PRO A 271 -2.17 -19.94 12.58
CA PRO A 271 -3.25 -20.01 13.57
C PRO A 271 -2.81 -20.57 14.93
N ARG A 272 -1.56 -21.04 15.06
CA ARG A 272 -1.07 -21.77 16.25
C ARG A 272 -1.17 -20.97 17.53
N LEU A 273 -0.89 -19.67 17.49
CA LEU A 273 -0.93 -18.82 18.69
C LEU A 273 -2.37 -18.63 19.18
N VAL A 274 -3.31 -18.42 18.26
CA VAL A 274 -4.74 -18.33 18.56
C VAL A 274 -5.26 -19.66 19.13
N GLN A 275 -4.89 -20.80 18.53
CA GLN A 275 -5.25 -22.12 19.04
C GLN A 275 -4.75 -22.34 20.47
N LYS A 276 -3.48 -21.98 20.74
CA LYS A 276 -2.91 -22.07 22.08
C LYS A 276 -3.67 -21.22 23.10
N LEU A 277 -4.03 -19.98 22.74
CA LEU A 277 -4.80 -19.09 23.61
C LEU A 277 -6.16 -19.69 23.98
N ILE A 278 -6.86 -20.32 23.02
CA ILE A 278 -8.15 -20.98 23.24
C ILE A 278 -8.01 -22.14 24.23
N GLU A 279 -6.99 -22.98 24.06
CA GLU A 279 -6.70 -24.09 24.99
C GLU A 279 -6.44 -23.58 26.42
N GLU A 280 -5.72 -22.46 26.55
CA GLU A 280 -5.42 -21.82 27.83
C GLU A 280 -6.67 -21.16 28.47
N CYS A 281 -7.58 -20.60 27.68
CA CYS A 281 -8.86 -20.08 28.16
C CYS A 281 -9.79 -21.20 28.63
N ALA A 282 -9.89 -22.30 27.85
CA ALA A 282 -10.69 -23.46 28.21
C ALA A 282 -10.21 -24.09 29.53
N SER A 283 -8.89 -24.16 29.72
CA SER A 283 -8.28 -24.61 30.99
C SER A 283 -8.58 -23.69 32.18
N ALA A 284 -8.92 -22.42 31.92
CA ALA A 284 -9.35 -21.44 32.91
C ALA A 284 -10.89 -21.39 33.10
N GLY A 285 -11.63 -22.28 32.43
CA GLY A 285 -13.09 -22.39 32.58
C GLY A 285 -13.90 -21.45 31.66
N HIS A 286 -13.26 -20.84 30.65
CA HIS A 286 -13.93 -19.99 29.66
C HIS A 286 -13.82 -20.60 28.26
N GLU A 287 -14.95 -20.94 27.64
CA GLU A 287 -14.99 -21.45 26.28
C GLU A 287 -15.00 -20.28 25.28
N VAL A 288 -13.92 -20.16 24.52
CA VAL A 288 -13.77 -19.17 23.44
C VAL A 288 -13.79 -19.91 22.12
N HIS A 289 -14.63 -19.49 21.17
CA HIS A 289 -14.64 -20.07 19.83
C HIS A 289 -13.77 -19.29 18.85
N VAL A 290 -13.31 -19.97 17.79
CA VAL A 290 -12.67 -19.31 16.65
C VAL A 290 -13.76 -18.69 15.78
N GLY A 291 -13.72 -17.37 15.61
CA GLY A 291 -14.52 -16.69 14.60
C GLY A 291 -14.16 -17.12 13.18
N LYS A 292 -14.92 -16.66 12.18
CA LYS A 292 -14.50 -16.84 10.78
C LYS A 292 -13.18 -16.10 10.54
N GLU A 293 -12.36 -16.65 9.65
CA GLU A 293 -11.06 -16.07 9.27
C GLU A 293 -11.22 -14.60 8.82
N LEU A 294 -10.27 -13.76 9.24
CA LEU A 294 -10.18 -12.36 8.84
C LEU A 294 -9.06 -12.15 7.82
N TYR A 295 -9.26 -11.16 6.98
CA TYR A 295 -8.26 -10.65 6.04
C TYR A 295 -7.59 -9.42 6.64
N SER A 296 -6.37 -9.59 7.12
CA SER A 296 -5.53 -8.48 7.62
C SER A 296 -4.67 -7.93 6.49
N ASP A 297 -3.52 -8.56 6.23
CA ASP A 297 -2.52 -8.05 5.30
C ASP A 297 -2.72 -8.49 3.86
N ALA A 298 -3.58 -9.47 3.62
CA ALA A 298 -3.85 -10.01 2.29
C ALA A 298 -5.35 -10.13 2.05
N MET A 299 -5.76 -9.80 0.82
CA MET A 299 -7.12 -10.06 0.36
C MET A 299 -7.37 -11.56 0.12
N GLY A 300 -8.63 -11.92 -0.05
CA GLY A 300 -9.05 -13.29 -0.34
C GLY A 300 -8.66 -13.77 -1.75
N PRO A 301 -8.66 -15.10 -1.98
CA PRO A 301 -8.41 -15.66 -3.29
C PRO A 301 -9.53 -15.32 -4.28
N LYS A 302 -9.19 -15.30 -5.58
CA LYS A 302 -10.13 -14.98 -6.65
C LYS A 302 -11.42 -15.81 -6.55
N GLY A 303 -12.57 -15.13 -6.57
CA GLY A 303 -13.91 -15.73 -6.43
C GLY A 303 -14.36 -16.00 -5.00
N SER A 304 -13.61 -15.55 -3.99
CA SER A 304 -14.02 -15.67 -2.57
C SER A 304 -15.06 -14.63 -2.15
N GLY A 305 -15.24 -13.55 -2.93
CA GLY A 305 -15.99 -12.38 -2.50
C GLY A 305 -15.20 -11.45 -1.60
N ALA A 306 -13.96 -11.81 -1.26
CA ALA A 306 -12.99 -10.97 -0.57
C ALA A 306 -11.74 -10.72 -1.44
N ASP A 307 -11.80 -11.02 -2.74
CA ASP A 307 -10.76 -10.77 -3.74
C ASP A 307 -10.73 -9.33 -4.28
N GLU A 308 -11.64 -8.49 -3.78
CA GLU A 308 -11.67 -7.03 -3.95
C GLU A 308 -11.68 -6.38 -2.57
N TYR A 309 -11.12 -5.18 -2.43
CA TYR A 309 -10.92 -4.55 -1.12
C TYR A 309 -12.24 -4.29 -0.39
N ILE A 310 -13.28 -3.82 -1.08
CA ILE A 310 -14.61 -3.63 -0.47
C ILE A 310 -15.16 -4.97 0.05
N GLY A 311 -15.03 -6.04 -0.74
CA GLY A 311 -15.44 -7.38 -0.35
C GLY A 311 -14.66 -7.89 0.88
N MET A 312 -13.36 -7.64 0.94
CA MET A 312 -12.50 -7.94 2.08
C MET A 312 -13.01 -7.29 3.37
N ILE A 313 -13.29 -5.98 3.32
CA ILE A 313 -13.81 -5.24 4.47
C ILE A 313 -15.18 -5.76 4.90
N GLN A 314 -16.08 -6.00 3.94
CA GLN A 314 -17.42 -6.55 4.22
C GLN A 314 -17.34 -7.94 4.86
N ALA A 315 -16.48 -8.81 4.35
CA ALA A 315 -16.27 -10.15 4.90
C ALA A 315 -15.73 -10.09 6.34
N ASN A 316 -14.77 -9.20 6.62
CA ASN A 316 -14.27 -8.99 7.98
C ASN A 316 -15.36 -8.52 8.94
N VAL A 317 -16.13 -7.49 8.54
CA VAL A 317 -17.19 -6.91 9.38
C VAL A 317 -18.27 -7.94 9.68
N GLN A 318 -18.70 -8.72 8.69
CA GLN A 318 -19.66 -9.81 8.89
C GLN A 318 -19.13 -10.89 9.84
N SER A 319 -17.86 -11.28 9.69
CA SER A 319 -17.20 -12.25 10.56
C SER A 319 -17.11 -11.75 12.00
N ILE A 320 -16.72 -10.49 12.20
CA ILE A 320 -16.61 -9.83 13.50
C ILE A 320 -17.97 -9.76 14.19
N ILE A 321 -19.00 -9.25 13.51
CA ILE A 321 -20.36 -9.14 14.05
C ILE A 321 -20.86 -10.54 14.46
N ALA A 322 -20.75 -11.53 13.57
CA ALA A 322 -21.21 -12.88 13.86
C ALA A 322 -20.47 -13.51 15.04
N GLY A 323 -19.15 -13.31 15.13
CA GLY A 323 -18.32 -13.85 16.20
C GLY A 323 -18.64 -13.22 17.56
N LEU A 324 -18.82 -11.90 17.61
CA LEU A 324 -19.03 -11.15 18.86
C LEU A 324 -20.48 -11.17 19.36
N THR A 325 -21.46 -11.31 18.47
CA THR A 325 -22.88 -11.34 18.84
C THR A 325 -23.45 -12.75 18.99
N GLY A 326 -22.81 -13.76 18.37
CA GLY A 326 -23.29 -15.14 18.36
C GLY A 326 -24.45 -15.39 17.40
N GLU A 327 -24.73 -14.49 16.45
CA GLU A 327 -25.87 -14.58 15.53
C GLU A 327 -25.85 -15.81 14.61
N ASN A 328 -24.72 -16.49 14.42
CA ASN A 328 -24.66 -17.76 13.68
C ASN A 328 -25.06 -19.01 14.50
N ASN A 329 -25.24 -18.91 15.83
CA ASN A 329 -25.69 -20.06 16.64
C ASN A 329 -27.21 -20.26 16.65
N ARG A 330 -27.98 -19.53 15.83
CA ARG A 330 -29.46 -19.62 15.81
C ARG A 330 -30.07 -20.22 14.53
N HIS A 331 -29.27 -20.57 13.53
CA HIS A 331 -29.76 -21.10 12.25
C HIS A 331 -29.13 -22.44 11.84
N GLY A 332 -28.63 -23.21 12.81
CA GLY A 332 -27.99 -24.51 12.59
C GLY A 332 -28.49 -25.63 13.50
N GLU A 333 -29.79 -25.64 13.86
CA GLU A 333 -30.51 -26.83 14.34
C GLU A 333 -31.51 -27.31 13.27
#